data_AF-A0A673MUM1-F1
#
_entry.id   AF-A0A673MUM1-F1
#
_cell.length_a   1.000
_cell.length_b   1.000
_cell.length_c   1.000
_cell.angle_alpha   90.00
_cell.angle_beta   90.00
_cell.angle_gamma   90.00
#
_symmetry.space_group_name_H-M   'P 1'
#
loop_
_entity.id
_entity.type
_entity.pdbx_description
1 polymer ?
#
loop_
_entity_poly.entity_id
_entity_poly.type
_entity_poly.pdbx_seq_one_letter_code
_entity_poly.pdbx_strand_id
1 'polypeptide(L)'
;INVNSQVDPSLLRLGDCPPTQLSVNPQGSEAVFYAEFLTCNIRRLVTTNEIIFETEITSPTLSKATPIYYPVACAYEREEDWAPPLYDPLLFHTHGQGDLAFRMALMKDDFSGVATTTTFSLGSMIPIAASVAQQNHQPLILLLDECLASTTPELAPDSHVYPLITNKGCLVDSKNTNSRFLPRNQLSEIRLSLQAFKFATGEDVYLHCRLVAWEPRDLDSGNKACQYDRTSSRWVLVDDPSQSSLCSCCDTNCQGRKKRGITAGHSVNSVIGPLVII
;
A
#
# COMPACT_ATOMS: atom_id res chain seq x y z
N ILE A 1 41.57 21.47 3.35
CA ILE A 1 40.72 20.26 3.23
C ILE A 1 40.87 19.53 4.54
N ASN A 2 39.88 19.65 5.42
CA ASN A 2 40.00 19.21 6.82
C ASN A 2 39.84 17.68 6.86
N VAL A 3 40.88 17.01 7.36
CA VAL A 3 40.96 15.55 7.57
C VAL A 3 40.24 15.24 8.89
N ASN A 4 39.39 14.20 8.93
CA ASN A 4 38.61 13.69 10.08
C ASN A 4 37.13 14.10 10.23
N SER A 5 36.32 14.04 9.17
CA SER A 5 34.91 13.67 9.36
C SER A 5 34.71 12.20 8.98
N GLN A 6 35.13 11.30 9.87
CA GLN A 6 34.89 9.86 9.69
C GLN A 6 33.39 9.63 9.86
N VAL A 7 32.68 9.41 8.75
CA VAL A 7 31.26 9.07 8.80
C VAL A 7 31.14 7.66 9.37
N ASP A 8 30.33 7.52 10.42
CA ASP A 8 30.06 6.23 11.02
C ASP A 8 29.22 5.40 10.01
N PRO A 9 29.77 4.30 9.47
CA PRO A 9 29.09 3.49 8.46
C PRO A 9 27.77 2.91 8.98
N SER A 10 27.60 2.74 10.29
CA SER A 10 26.37 2.24 10.91
C SER A 10 25.20 3.22 10.80
N LEU A 11 25.49 4.50 10.57
CA LEU A 11 24.49 5.54 10.39
C LEU A 11 23.96 5.62 8.96
N LEU A 12 24.68 5.07 7.98
CA LEU A 12 24.24 5.10 6.58
C LEU A 12 22.92 4.33 6.40
N ARG A 13 22.08 4.80 5.49
CA ARG A 13 20.81 4.16 5.13
C ARG A 13 20.71 4.06 3.61
N LEU A 14 20.25 2.93 3.09
CA LEU A 14 19.83 2.78 1.69
C LEU A 14 18.31 2.91 1.67
N GLY A 15 17.81 4.05 1.21
CA GLY A 15 16.43 4.47 1.46
C GLY A 15 16.17 4.53 2.97
N ASP A 16 15.33 3.63 3.50
CA ASP A 16 15.05 3.49 4.94
C ASP A 16 15.70 2.27 5.61
N CYS A 17 16.46 1.45 4.87
CA CYS A 17 17.12 0.26 5.41
C CYS A 17 18.51 0.54 6.01
N PRO A 18 18.86 -0.12 7.13
CA PRO A 18 20.21 -0.08 7.68
C PRO A 18 21.19 -0.95 6.86
N PRO A 19 22.51 -0.79 7.06
CA PRO A 19 23.52 -1.65 6.44
C PRO A 19 23.36 -3.09 6.92
N THR A 20 23.54 -4.05 6.01
CA THR A 20 23.47 -5.48 6.31
C THR A 20 24.78 -5.98 6.92
N GLN A 21 25.92 -5.41 6.52
CA GLN A 21 27.24 -5.73 7.05
C GLN A 21 28.07 -4.47 7.26
N LEU A 22 28.91 -4.48 8.29
CA LEU A 22 29.79 -3.39 8.66
C LEU A 22 31.21 -3.92 8.86
N SER A 23 32.18 -3.25 8.26
CA SER A 23 33.60 -3.51 8.41
C SER A 23 34.30 -2.23 8.82
N VAL A 24 35.09 -2.26 9.91
CA VAL A 24 35.83 -1.09 10.40
C VAL A 24 37.29 -1.49 10.51
N ASN A 25 38.09 -1.00 9.57
CA ASN A 25 39.52 -1.28 9.49
C ASN A 25 40.33 0.01 9.74
N PRO A 26 41.61 -0.11 10.16
CA PRO A 26 42.50 1.04 10.32
C PRO A 26 42.71 1.86 9.02
N GLN A 27 42.41 1.27 7.86
CA GLN A 27 42.54 1.85 6.54
C GLN A 27 41.24 2.46 6.00
N GLY A 28 40.10 2.24 6.67
CA GLY A 28 38.79 2.71 6.24
C GLY A 28 37.64 1.87 6.82
N SER A 29 36.44 2.45 6.81
CA SER A 29 35.21 1.77 7.20
C SER A 29 34.33 1.51 5.99
N GLU A 30 33.65 0.38 5.94
CA GLU A 30 32.78 -0.06 4.85
C GLU A 30 31.40 -0.47 5.39
N ALA A 31 30.35 -0.07 4.65
CA ALA A 31 28.97 -0.48 4.87
C ALA A 31 28.47 -1.20 3.62
N VAL A 32 27.97 -2.43 3.79
CA VAL A 32 27.41 -3.23 2.69
C VAL A 32 25.91 -3.36 2.89
N PHE A 33 25.15 -3.16 1.81
CA PHE A 33 23.70 -3.25 1.79
C PHE A 33 23.28 -4.39 0.86
N TYR A 34 22.46 -5.30 1.39
CA TYR A 34 21.69 -6.26 0.62
C TYR A 34 20.22 -5.92 0.82
N ALA A 35 19.54 -5.55 -0.26
CA ALA A 35 18.14 -5.18 -0.26
C ALA A 35 17.44 -5.82 -1.45
N GLU A 36 16.19 -6.22 -1.25
CA GLU A 36 15.31 -6.65 -2.34
C GLU A 36 14.72 -5.41 -3.01
N PHE A 37 14.55 -5.45 -4.33
CA PHE A 37 14.15 -4.32 -5.16
C PHE A 37 12.83 -3.62 -4.81
N LEU A 38 11.96 -4.25 -4.02
CA LEU A 38 10.66 -3.71 -3.59
C LEU A 38 10.60 -3.40 -2.09
N THR A 39 11.76 -3.41 -1.44
CA THR A 39 11.93 -3.09 -0.02
C THR A 39 12.71 -1.79 0.12
N CYS A 40 12.97 -1.36 1.36
CA CYS A 40 13.89 -0.27 1.63
C CYS A 40 13.54 1.08 0.97
N ASN A 41 12.25 1.29 0.66
CA ASN A 41 11.76 2.43 -0.12
C ASN A 41 12.46 2.61 -1.49
N ILE A 42 12.93 1.51 -2.07
CA ILE A 42 13.47 1.47 -3.43
C ILE A 42 12.29 1.63 -4.41
N ARG A 43 12.41 2.59 -5.32
CA ARG A 43 11.40 2.88 -6.32
C ARG A 43 11.72 2.10 -7.58
N ARG A 44 10.70 1.49 -8.19
CA ARG A 44 10.81 0.97 -9.55
C ARG A 44 10.24 2.00 -10.52
N LEU A 45 10.99 2.27 -11.59
CA LEU A 45 10.60 3.09 -12.72
C LEU A 45 10.64 2.20 -13.95
N VAL A 46 9.53 2.08 -14.64
CA VAL A 46 9.44 1.29 -15.88
C VAL A 46 9.40 2.23 -17.07
N THR A 47 10.37 2.10 -17.96
CA THR A 47 10.42 2.81 -19.24
C THR A 47 10.06 1.85 -20.38
N THR A 48 10.09 2.35 -21.63
CA THR A 48 9.82 1.51 -22.80
C THR A 48 10.78 0.33 -22.93
N ASN A 49 12.05 0.50 -22.52
CA ASN A 49 13.10 -0.50 -22.74
C ASN A 49 13.81 -0.95 -21.45
N GLU A 50 13.60 -0.26 -20.33
CA GLU A 50 14.34 -0.51 -19.09
C GLU A 50 13.43 -0.51 -17.87
N ILE A 51 13.79 -1.34 -16.90
CA ILE A 51 13.25 -1.33 -15.53
C ILE A 51 14.36 -0.82 -14.62
N ILE A 52 14.13 0.33 -14.00
CA ILE A 52 15.12 1.03 -13.19
C ILE A 52 14.67 0.97 -11.74
N PHE A 53 15.50 0.44 -10.86
CA PHE A 53 15.30 0.49 -9.42
C PHE A 53 16.18 1.59 -8.83
N GLU A 54 15.58 2.65 -8.32
CA GLU A 54 16.29 3.81 -7.79
C GLU A 54 16.04 4.01 -6.28
N THR A 55 17.08 4.47 -5.61
CA THR A 55 17.05 4.89 -4.20
C THR A 55 18.25 5.80 -3.92
N GLU A 56 18.48 6.14 -2.66
CA GLU A 56 19.62 6.95 -2.24
C GLU A 56 20.26 6.37 -0.97
N ILE A 57 21.58 6.51 -0.87
CA ILE A 57 22.31 6.33 0.37
C ILE A 57 22.35 7.68 1.10
N THR A 58 21.82 7.69 2.32
CA THR A 58 21.76 8.87 3.17
C THR A 58 22.46 8.64 4.50
N SER A 59 23.00 9.71 5.10
CA SER A 59 23.46 9.71 6.49
C SER A 59 22.60 10.66 7.33
N PRO A 60 21.92 10.19 8.40
CA PRO A 60 21.20 11.06 9.31
C PRO A 60 22.19 12.00 10.02
N THR A 61 21.87 13.29 10.04
CA THR A 61 22.69 14.34 10.65
C THR A 61 22.59 14.27 12.16
N LEU A 62 23.45 13.49 12.82
CA LEU A 62 23.56 13.49 14.29
C LEU A 62 24.61 14.48 14.83
N SER A 63 25.45 15.07 13.97
CA SER A 63 26.45 16.08 14.37
C SER A 63 26.79 17.02 13.20
N LYS A 64 27.64 18.03 13.42
CA LYS A 64 28.08 19.09 12.47
C LYS A 64 28.76 18.58 11.17
N ALA A 65 28.65 17.30 10.85
CA ALA A 65 29.14 16.70 9.62
C ALA A 65 28.21 17.03 8.44
N THR A 66 28.80 17.18 7.26
CA THR A 66 28.05 17.34 6.01
C THR A 66 27.23 16.07 5.73
N PRO A 67 25.91 16.18 5.52
CA PRO A 67 25.08 15.03 5.16
C PRO A 67 25.57 14.40 3.85
N ILE A 68 25.62 13.07 3.82
CA ILE A 68 25.91 12.30 2.61
C ILE A 68 24.60 12.04 1.90
N TYR A 69 24.62 12.28 0.59
CA TYR A 69 23.58 11.91 -0.35
C TYR A 69 24.26 11.26 -1.56
N TYR A 70 23.93 10.00 -1.84
CA TYR A 70 24.48 9.30 -2.98
C TYR A 70 23.37 8.51 -3.69
N PRO A 71 22.98 8.87 -4.92
CA PRO A 71 21.93 8.15 -5.64
C PRO A 71 22.43 6.76 -6.05
N VAL A 72 21.55 5.78 -5.96
CA VAL A 72 21.79 4.40 -6.37
C VAL A 72 20.70 4.01 -7.36
N ALA A 73 21.09 3.54 -8.53
CA ALA A 73 20.16 3.05 -9.55
C ALA A 73 20.66 1.74 -10.15
N CYS A 74 19.77 0.77 -10.28
CA CYS A 74 20.00 -0.49 -10.99
C CYS A 74 19.04 -0.56 -12.17
N ALA A 75 19.59 -0.47 -13.38
CA ALA A 75 18.80 -0.56 -14.62
C ALA A 75 18.92 -1.96 -15.22
N TYR A 76 17.79 -2.52 -15.62
CA TYR A 76 17.65 -3.82 -16.27
C TYR A 76 16.94 -3.63 -17.60
N GLU A 77 17.35 -4.35 -18.63
CA GLU A 77 16.61 -4.39 -19.89
C GLU A 77 15.24 -5.02 -19.68
N ARG A 78 14.21 -4.40 -20.24
CA ARG A 78 12.83 -4.87 -20.15
C ARG A 78 12.57 -5.88 -21.27
N GLU A 79 12.32 -7.13 -20.89
CA GLU A 79 11.90 -8.17 -21.83
C GLU A 79 10.56 -7.78 -22.51
N GLU A 80 10.32 -8.21 -23.75
CA GLU A 80 9.11 -7.85 -24.50
C GLU A 80 7.82 -8.32 -23.80
N ASP A 81 7.89 -9.45 -23.09
CA ASP A 81 6.83 -10.05 -22.27
C ASP A 81 6.95 -9.72 -20.79
N TRP A 82 7.82 -8.76 -20.43
CA TRP A 82 8.00 -8.37 -19.03
C TRP A 82 6.71 -7.79 -18.45
N ALA A 83 6.22 -8.44 -17.40
CA ALA A 83 5.17 -7.95 -16.53
C ALA A 83 5.73 -7.80 -15.11
N PRO A 84 5.36 -6.74 -14.37
CA PRO A 84 5.82 -6.57 -13.00
C PRO A 84 5.42 -7.78 -12.12
N PRO A 85 6.31 -8.32 -11.25
CA PRO A 85 6.05 -9.52 -10.43
C PRO A 85 4.83 -9.45 -9.51
N LEU A 86 4.22 -8.27 -9.39
CA LEU A 86 3.10 -7.98 -8.50
C LEU A 86 1.74 -8.03 -9.22
N TYR A 87 1.71 -8.44 -10.48
CA TYR A 87 0.53 -8.39 -11.32
C TYR A 87 -0.07 -9.77 -11.55
N ASP A 88 -0.87 -10.22 -10.59
CA ASP A 88 -2.00 -11.09 -10.92
C ASP A 88 -3.25 -10.19 -10.91
N PRO A 89 -3.91 -10.00 -12.06
CA PRO A 89 -5.06 -9.12 -12.17
C PRO A 89 -6.26 -9.60 -11.36
N LEU A 90 -6.25 -10.87 -10.95
CA LEU A 90 -7.32 -11.52 -10.20
C LEU A 90 -6.93 -11.73 -8.74
N LEU A 91 -5.68 -12.07 -8.43
CA LEU A 91 -5.28 -12.53 -7.10
C LEU A 91 -3.83 -12.21 -6.73
N PHE A 92 -3.64 -11.23 -5.85
CA PHE A 92 -2.32 -10.83 -5.37
C PHE A 92 -1.92 -11.51 -4.05
N HIS A 93 -0.62 -11.82 -3.87
CA HIS A 93 -0.03 -12.39 -2.64
C HIS A 93 1.19 -11.60 -2.19
N THR A 94 1.21 -11.18 -0.92
CA THR A 94 2.41 -10.60 -0.29
C THR A 94 2.67 -11.17 1.09
N HIS A 95 3.95 -11.37 1.40
CA HIS A 95 4.42 -11.72 2.73
C HIS A 95 4.80 -10.45 3.49
N GLY A 96 4.18 -10.24 4.65
CA GLY A 96 4.53 -9.18 5.60
C GLY A 96 5.53 -9.66 6.65
N GLN A 97 6.16 -8.72 7.35
CA GLN A 97 7.04 -9.01 8.48
C GLN A 97 6.24 -9.72 9.59
N GLY A 98 6.65 -10.91 10.05
CA GLY A 98 6.00 -11.64 11.16
C GLY A 98 4.93 -12.68 10.79
N ASP A 99 5.18 -13.52 9.78
CA ASP A 99 4.30 -14.64 9.34
C ASP A 99 2.91 -14.25 8.83
N LEU A 100 2.67 -12.97 8.52
CA LEU A 100 1.42 -12.50 7.92
C LEU A 100 1.49 -12.60 6.38
N ALA A 101 0.49 -13.22 5.76
CA ALA A 101 0.37 -13.24 4.30
C ALA A 101 -0.91 -12.52 3.85
N PHE A 102 -0.75 -11.37 3.21
CA PHE A 102 -1.83 -10.55 2.70
C PHE A 102 -2.22 -10.99 1.29
N ARG A 103 -3.51 -10.90 0.99
CA ARG A 103 -4.08 -11.23 -0.32
C ARG A 103 -5.12 -10.19 -0.69
N MET A 104 -5.16 -9.79 -1.95
CA MET A 104 -6.24 -8.95 -2.50
C MET A 104 -6.67 -9.53 -3.83
N ALA A 105 -7.98 -9.59 -4.08
CA ALA A 105 -8.51 -10.27 -5.25
C ALA A 105 -9.77 -9.60 -5.79
N LEU A 106 -9.94 -9.70 -7.10
CA LEU A 106 -11.26 -9.58 -7.72
C LEU A 106 -12.05 -10.85 -7.39
N MET A 107 -13.30 -10.66 -7.00
CA MET A 107 -14.19 -11.73 -6.58
C MET A 107 -15.35 -11.86 -7.57
N LYS A 108 -15.97 -13.04 -7.59
CA LYS A 108 -17.29 -13.20 -8.21
C LYS A 108 -18.32 -12.36 -7.47
N ASP A 109 -19.44 -12.06 -8.12
CA ASP A 109 -20.53 -11.23 -7.57
C ASP A 109 -21.07 -11.74 -6.21
N ASP A 110 -21.01 -13.05 -5.99
CA ASP A 110 -21.45 -13.72 -4.76
C ASP A 110 -20.32 -13.94 -3.74
N PHE A 111 -19.08 -13.49 -4.04
CA PHE A 111 -17.88 -13.72 -3.23
C PHE A 111 -17.56 -15.20 -2.96
N SER A 112 -18.08 -16.13 -3.78
CA SER A 112 -17.81 -17.57 -3.64
C SER A 112 -16.38 -17.98 -4.00
N GLY A 113 -15.65 -17.08 -4.67
CA GLY A 113 -14.26 -17.28 -5.05
C GLY A 113 -13.74 -16.13 -5.91
N VAL A 114 -12.52 -16.31 -6.43
CA VAL A 114 -11.85 -15.35 -7.31
C VAL A 114 -12.64 -15.21 -8.62
N ALA A 115 -12.73 -13.98 -9.12
CA ALA A 115 -13.33 -13.67 -10.41
C ALA A 115 -12.62 -14.42 -11.54
N THR A 116 -13.32 -14.68 -12.64
CA THR A 116 -12.73 -15.27 -13.84
C THR A 116 -12.45 -14.24 -14.93
N THR A 117 -12.87 -12.99 -14.72
CA THR A 117 -12.77 -11.89 -15.68
C THR A 117 -12.34 -10.62 -14.99
N THR A 118 -11.65 -9.76 -15.74
CA THR A 118 -11.25 -8.42 -15.31
C THR A 118 -12.03 -7.33 -16.05
N THR A 119 -13.03 -7.73 -16.84
CA THR A 119 -13.88 -6.85 -17.64
C THR A 119 -15.19 -6.58 -16.94
N PHE A 120 -15.57 -5.31 -16.84
CA PHE A 120 -16.79 -4.87 -16.18
C PHE A 120 -17.51 -3.83 -17.03
N SER A 121 -18.83 -3.84 -17.02
CA SER A 121 -19.60 -2.77 -17.66
C SER A 121 -19.56 -1.49 -16.83
N LEU A 122 -19.51 -0.33 -17.48
CA LEU A 122 -19.57 0.95 -16.78
C LEU A 122 -20.76 1.02 -15.82
N GLY A 123 -20.51 1.37 -14.57
CA GLY A 123 -21.54 1.47 -13.53
C GLY A 123 -21.95 0.14 -12.88
N SER A 124 -21.47 -1.01 -13.36
CA SER A 124 -21.63 -2.30 -12.66
C SER A 124 -20.81 -2.34 -11.36
N MET A 125 -21.02 -3.35 -10.51
CA MET A 125 -20.23 -3.50 -9.28
C MET A 125 -19.05 -4.43 -9.52
N ILE A 126 -17.87 -4.00 -9.07
CA ILE A 126 -16.61 -4.75 -9.05
C ILE A 126 -16.45 -5.32 -7.64
N PRO A 127 -16.62 -6.65 -7.45
CA PRO A 127 -16.45 -7.28 -6.14
C PRO A 127 -14.96 -7.45 -5.85
N ILE A 128 -14.50 -6.93 -4.72
CA ILE A 128 -13.09 -6.97 -4.31
C ILE A 128 -13.03 -7.49 -2.87
N ALA A 129 -12.14 -8.43 -2.60
CA ALA A 129 -11.83 -8.88 -1.24
C ALA A 129 -10.35 -8.75 -0.96
N ALA A 130 -10.02 -8.35 0.27
CA ALA A 130 -8.69 -8.48 0.82
C ALA A 130 -8.73 -9.39 2.05
N SER A 131 -7.68 -10.18 2.27
CA SER A 131 -7.54 -11.04 3.44
C SER A 131 -6.10 -11.08 3.95
N VAL A 132 -5.92 -11.44 5.22
CA VAL A 132 -4.61 -11.69 5.82
C VAL A 132 -4.61 -13.03 6.54
N ALA A 133 -3.74 -13.94 6.11
CA ALA A 133 -3.43 -15.17 6.81
C ALA A 133 -2.45 -14.86 7.95
N GLN A 134 -2.76 -15.34 9.15
CA GLN A 134 -2.14 -14.92 10.41
C GLN A 134 -1.37 -16.07 11.07
N GLN A 135 -0.50 -16.77 10.32
CA GLN A 135 0.12 -17.99 10.83
C GLN A 135 0.84 -17.72 12.17
N ASN A 136 0.34 -18.32 13.26
CA ASN A 136 0.82 -18.13 14.63
C ASN A 136 0.74 -16.69 15.20
N HIS A 137 -0.10 -15.82 14.63
CA HIS A 137 -0.30 -14.46 15.13
C HIS A 137 -1.64 -14.34 15.91
N GLN A 138 -1.75 -13.41 16.88
CA GLN A 138 -3.04 -13.10 17.51
C GLN A 138 -4.06 -12.56 16.48
N PRO A 139 -5.39 -12.68 16.72
CA PRO A 139 -6.42 -12.23 15.78
C PRO A 139 -6.29 -10.75 15.40
N LEU A 140 -6.13 -10.49 14.11
CA LEU A 140 -6.06 -9.15 13.52
C LEU A 140 -7.32 -8.83 12.72
N ILE A 141 -7.65 -7.53 12.68
CA ILE A 141 -8.60 -6.96 11.74
C ILE A 141 -7.87 -6.40 10.53
N LEU A 142 -8.33 -6.74 9.33
CA LEU A 142 -7.77 -6.20 8.09
C LEU A 142 -8.50 -4.92 7.67
N LEU A 143 -7.76 -3.89 7.31
CA LEU A 143 -8.29 -2.60 6.88
C LEU A 143 -7.71 -2.24 5.51
N LEU A 144 -8.49 -1.51 4.70
CA LEU A 144 -7.97 -0.78 3.56
C LEU A 144 -7.71 0.66 4.03
N ASP A 145 -6.46 1.01 4.25
CA ASP A 145 -6.06 2.33 4.77
C ASP A 145 -6.21 3.40 3.68
N GLU A 146 -5.72 3.08 2.49
CA GLU A 146 -5.80 3.93 1.30
C GLU A 146 -6.00 3.08 0.05
N CYS A 147 -6.80 3.54 -0.90
CA CYS A 147 -6.94 2.96 -2.23
C CYS A 147 -7.10 4.08 -3.26
N LEU A 148 -6.29 4.04 -4.30
CA LEU A 148 -6.31 4.97 -5.42
C LEU A 148 -6.46 4.16 -6.71
N ALA A 149 -7.19 4.70 -7.67
CA ALA A 149 -7.18 4.16 -9.02
C ALA A 149 -6.29 4.99 -9.93
N SER A 150 -5.68 4.38 -10.93
CA SER A 150 -4.94 5.05 -12.00
C SER A 150 -5.08 4.30 -13.32
N THR A 151 -4.51 4.85 -14.39
CA THR A 151 -4.42 4.22 -15.72
C THR A 151 -3.13 3.41 -15.91
N THR A 152 -2.26 3.39 -14.90
CA THR A 152 -0.94 2.76 -14.96
C THR A 152 -0.73 1.76 -13.85
N PRO A 153 0.05 0.69 -14.10
CA PRO A 153 0.28 -0.33 -13.10
C PRO A 153 1.14 0.13 -11.93
N GLU A 154 1.83 1.25 -12.07
CA GLU A 154 2.69 1.89 -11.07
C GLU A 154 2.36 3.38 -10.99
N LEU A 155 2.48 3.94 -9.78
CA LEU A 155 2.23 5.36 -9.53
C LEU A 155 3.52 6.16 -9.63
N ALA A 156 3.56 7.10 -10.58
CA ALA A 156 4.56 8.16 -10.69
C ALA A 156 4.01 9.46 -10.06
N PRO A 157 4.87 10.45 -9.74
CA PRO A 157 4.44 11.73 -9.16
C PRO A 157 3.39 12.50 -9.98
N ASP A 158 3.37 12.28 -11.30
CA ASP A 158 2.47 12.89 -12.28
C ASP A 158 1.33 11.97 -12.73
N SER A 159 1.20 10.78 -12.15
CA SER A 159 0.11 9.85 -12.48
C SER A 159 -1.25 10.49 -12.23
N HIS A 160 -2.14 10.33 -13.21
CA HIS A 160 -3.53 10.70 -13.04
C HIS A 160 -4.22 9.67 -12.13
N VAL A 161 -4.68 10.12 -10.95
CA VAL A 161 -5.24 9.25 -9.91
C VAL A 161 -6.66 9.65 -9.51
N TYR A 162 -7.48 8.65 -9.19
CA TYR A 162 -8.81 8.82 -8.64
C TYR A 162 -8.89 8.23 -7.22
N PRO A 163 -9.19 9.03 -6.18
CA PRO A 163 -9.20 8.56 -4.80
C PRO A 163 -10.46 7.73 -4.50
N LEU A 164 -10.28 6.49 -4.05
CA LEU A 164 -11.38 5.61 -3.65
C LEU A 164 -11.54 5.57 -2.13
N ILE A 165 -10.45 5.22 -1.45
CA ILE A 165 -10.36 5.17 0.00
C ILE A 165 -9.19 6.06 0.39
N THR A 166 -9.43 7.03 1.27
CA THR A 166 -8.40 7.97 1.72
C THR A 166 -8.55 8.21 3.21
N ASN A 167 -7.65 9.03 3.78
CA ASN A 167 -7.81 9.53 5.14
C ASN A 167 -7.98 8.40 6.19
N LYS A 168 -7.20 7.34 6.00
CA LYS A 168 -7.13 6.17 6.89
C LYS A 168 -8.41 5.36 6.95
N GLY A 169 -8.86 4.88 5.79
CA GLY A 169 -10.01 3.99 5.67
C GLY A 169 -11.37 4.67 5.48
N CYS A 170 -11.40 5.94 5.03
CA CYS A 170 -12.62 6.61 4.61
C CYS A 170 -12.89 6.33 3.11
N LEU A 171 -13.91 5.53 2.79
CA LEU A 171 -14.36 5.26 1.42
C LEU A 171 -15.04 6.50 0.84
N VAL A 172 -14.25 7.47 0.37
CA VAL A 172 -14.74 8.75 -0.16
C VAL A 172 -15.57 8.59 -1.43
N ASP A 173 -15.32 7.53 -2.20
CA ASP A 173 -16.10 7.22 -3.41
C ASP A 173 -17.60 7.00 -3.10
N SER A 174 -17.92 6.41 -1.94
CA SER A 174 -19.30 6.15 -1.50
C SER A 174 -20.18 7.40 -1.33
N LYS A 175 -19.58 8.60 -1.33
CA LYS A 175 -20.34 9.86 -1.37
C LYS A 175 -21.06 10.08 -2.69
N ASN A 176 -20.42 9.67 -3.79
CA ASN A 176 -20.82 10.02 -5.14
C ASN A 176 -21.36 8.80 -5.92
N THR A 177 -20.96 7.60 -5.51
CA THR A 177 -21.28 6.35 -6.21
C THR A 177 -22.09 5.42 -5.31
N ASN A 178 -22.34 4.21 -5.81
CA ASN A 178 -22.91 3.09 -5.06
C ASN A 178 -21.84 2.20 -4.41
N SER A 179 -20.58 2.65 -4.41
CA SER A 179 -19.49 1.92 -3.78
C SER A 179 -19.69 1.81 -2.27
N ARG A 180 -19.44 0.62 -1.73
CA ARG A 180 -19.66 0.32 -0.31
C ARG A 180 -18.78 -0.81 0.17
N PHE A 181 -18.46 -0.78 1.44
CA PHE A 181 -17.98 -1.99 2.11
C PHE A 181 -19.15 -2.94 2.34
N LEU A 182 -18.85 -4.23 2.38
CA LEU A 182 -19.82 -5.25 2.77
C LEU A 182 -19.59 -5.70 4.21
N PRO A 183 -20.63 -6.19 4.90
CA PRO A 183 -20.48 -6.79 6.21
C PRO A 183 -19.42 -7.90 6.20
N ARG A 184 -18.59 -7.92 7.23
CA ARG A 184 -17.53 -8.94 7.35
C ARG A 184 -18.08 -10.21 7.96
N ASN A 185 -17.60 -11.35 7.45
CA ASN A 185 -17.77 -12.65 8.10
C ASN A 185 -16.59 -12.99 9.02
N GLN A 186 -15.40 -12.45 8.72
CA GLN A 186 -14.16 -12.69 9.44
C GLN A 186 -13.39 -11.37 9.57
N LEU A 187 -12.79 -11.10 10.75
CA LEU A 187 -12.02 -9.87 10.97
C LEU A 187 -10.81 -9.76 10.03
N SER A 188 -10.22 -10.91 9.68
CA SER A 188 -9.09 -11.04 8.77
C SER A 188 -9.40 -10.76 7.30
N GLU A 189 -10.66 -10.45 6.97
CA GLU A 189 -11.13 -10.19 5.60
C GLU A 189 -11.91 -8.87 5.54
N ILE A 190 -11.70 -8.08 4.49
CA ILE A 190 -12.50 -6.91 4.15
C ILE A 190 -13.00 -7.04 2.72
N ARG A 191 -14.27 -6.70 2.50
CA ARG A 191 -14.91 -6.78 1.18
C ARG A 191 -15.40 -5.40 0.75
N LEU A 192 -15.02 -5.01 -0.46
CA LEU A 192 -15.40 -3.78 -1.12
C LEU A 192 -16.20 -4.12 -2.37
N SER A 193 -17.35 -3.50 -2.53
CA SER A 193 -18.12 -3.50 -3.78
C SER A 193 -17.94 -2.12 -4.38
N LEU A 194 -17.12 -2.02 -5.42
CA LEU A 194 -16.74 -0.76 -6.07
C LEU A 194 -17.59 -0.55 -7.32
N GLN A 195 -18.25 0.59 -7.48
CA GLN A 195 -18.95 0.89 -8.74
C GLN A 195 -17.92 1.17 -9.85
N ALA A 196 -18.00 0.42 -10.95
CA ALA A 196 -17.13 0.53 -12.11
C ALA A 196 -17.21 1.93 -12.73
N PHE A 197 -16.04 2.51 -12.99
CA PHE A 197 -15.86 3.80 -13.65
C PHE A 197 -14.69 3.70 -14.63
N LYS A 198 -14.58 4.64 -15.57
CA LYS A 198 -13.44 4.75 -16.49
C LYS A 198 -12.88 6.17 -16.48
N PHE A 199 -11.58 6.31 -16.72
CA PHE A 199 -10.93 7.60 -16.90
C PHE A 199 -11.26 8.18 -18.28
N ALA A 200 -10.91 7.44 -19.34
CA ALA A 200 -11.37 7.68 -20.70
C ALA A 200 -11.77 6.37 -21.39
N THR A 201 -12.33 6.48 -22.60
CA THR A 201 -12.68 5.30 -23.41
C THR A 201 -11.40 4.61 -23.89
N GLY A 202 -11.29 3.31 -23.61
CA GLY A 202 -10.14 2.49 -24.01
C GLY A 202 -8.96 2.52 -23.04
N GLU A 203 -9.10 3.16 -21.87
CA GLU A 203 -8.10 3.13 -20.82
C GLU A 203 -8.42 2.03 -19.79
N ASP A 204 -7.39 1.27 -19.43
CA ASP A 204 -7.45 0.32 -18.34
C ASP A 204 -7.44 1.04 -16.99
N VAL A 205 -8.02 0.38 -15.98
CA VAL A 205 -7.99 0.86 -14.59
C VAL A 205 -7.15 -0.07 -13.73
N TYR A 206 -6.29 0.51 -12.92
CA TYR A 206 -5.47 -0.17 -11.92
C TYR A 206 -5.82 0.36 -10.53
N LEU A 207 -6.00 -0.52 -9.55
CA LEU A 207 -6.34 -0.20 -8.17
C LEU A 207 -5.13 -0.42 -7.26
N HIS A 208 -4.63 0.64 -6.66
CA HIS A 208 -3.47 0.67 -5.77
C HIS A 208 -3.95 0.84 -4.35
N CYS A 209 -3.81 -0.21 -3.53
CA CYS A 209 -4.37 -0.27 -2.19
C CYS A 209 -3.31 -0.56 -1.14
N ARG A 210 -3.37 0.17 -0.03
CA ARG A 210 -2.60 -0.10 1.18
C ARG A 210 -3.46 -0.89 2.16
N LEU A 211 -3.08 -2.14 2.37
CA LEU A 211 -3.69 -3.05 3.33
C LEU A 211 -3.00 -2.89 4.69
N VAL A 212 -3.76 -2.91 5.78
CA VAL A 212 -3.25 -2.81 7.14
C VAL A 212 -3.90 -3.88 8.01
N ALA A 213 -3.10 -4.73 8.65
CA ALA A 213 -3.55 -5.62 9.72
C ALA A 213 -3.33 -4.96 11.08
N TRP A 214 -4.40 -4.85 11.87
CA TRP A 214 -4.42 -4.10 13.13
C TRP A 214 -5.06 -4.89 14.27
N GLU A 215 -4.85 -4.44 15.52
CA GLU A 215 -5.48 -5.01 16.72
C GLU A 215 -6.95 -4.58 16.80
N PRO A 216 -7.93 -5.52 16.74
CA PRO A 216 -9.37 -5.19 16.72
C PRO A 216 -9.87 -4.36 17.91
N ARG A 217 -9.20 -4.46 19.06
CA ARG A 217 -9.58 -3.73 20.28
C ARG A 217 -9.05 -2.30 20.34
N ASP A 218 -8.13 -1.95 19.45
CA ASP A 218 -7.41 -0.67 19.42
C ASP A 218 -7.76 0.15 18.17
N LEU A 219 -9.00 0.03 17.65
CA LEU A 219 -9.48 0.87 16.55
C LEU A 219 -9.56 2.35 16.97
N ASP A 220 -9.15 3.24 16.09
CA ASP A 220 -9.15 4.68 16.33
C ASP A 220 -9.41 5.45 15.03
N SER A 221 -9.33 6.79 15.09
CA SER A 221 -9.47 7.63 13.90
C SER A 221 -8.41 7.32 12.82
N GLY A 222 -7.32 6.62 13.14
CA GLY A 222 -6.30 6.21 12.18
C GLY A 222 -6.35 4.75 11.73
N ASN A 223 -7.22 3.93 12.32
CA ASN A 223 -7.39 2.52 11.97
C ASN A 223 -8.88 2.21 12.03
N LYS A 224 -9.56 2.34 10.89
CA LYS A 224 -11.01 2.21 10.76
C LYS A 224 -11.39 1.84 9.32
N ALA A 225 -12.64 1.41 9.13
CA ALA A 225 -13.26 1.27 7.82
C ALA A 225 -14.59 2.03 7.84
N CYS A 226 -14.65 3.14 7.13
CA CYS A 226 -15.77 4.06 7.14
C CYS A 226 -16.35 4.19 5.73
N GLN A 227 -17.67 4.22 5.63
CA GLN A 227 -18.38 4.57 4.40
C GLN A 227 -19.37 5.70 4.66
N TYR A 228 -19.71 6.44 3.62
CA TYR A 228 -20.69 7.51 3.71
C TYR A 228 -22.09 6.94 3.44
N ASP A 229 -22.97 6.99 4.43
CA ASP A 229 -24.38 6.67 4.23
C ASP A 229 -25.10 7.92 3.71
N ARG A 230 -25.39 7.91 2.41
CA ARG A 230 -26.10 8.99 1.71
C ARG A 230 -27.55 9.15 2.17
N THR A 231 -28.15 8.13 2.80
CA THR A 231 -29.53 8.20 3.31
C THR A 231 -29.59 9.03 4.59
N SER A 232 -28.61 8.86 5.47
CA SER A 232 -28.49 9.60 6.73
C SER A 232 -27.48 10.75 6.69
N SER A 233 -26.91 11.00 5.51
CA SER A 233 -25.91 12.05 5.23
C SER A 233 -24.75 12.08 6.23
N ARG A 234 -24.25 10.91 6.61
CA ARG A 234 -23.19 10.78 7.62
C ARG A 234 -22.21 9.67 7.31
N TRP A 235 -21.00 9.80 7.84
CA TRP A 235 -20.05 8.70 7.88
C TRP A 235 -20.46 7.66 8.92
N VAL A 236 -20.41 6.39 8.52
CA VAL A 236 -20.69 5.25 9.38
C VAL A 236 -19.49 4.30 9.42
N LEU A 237 -19.19 3.79 10.61
CA LEU A 237 -18.20 2.73 10.78
C LEU A 237 -18.83 1.41 10.32
N VAL A 238 -18.12 0.68 9.45
CA VAL A 238 -18.62 -0.53 8.80
C VAL A 238 -18.85 -1.65 9.82
N ASP A 239 -17.90 -1.84 10.73
CA ASP A 239 -17.86 -2.97 11.65
C ASP A 239 -18.77 -2.77 12.87
N ASP A 240 -18.93 -1.52 13.31
CA ASP A 240 -19.79 -1.16 14.44
C ASP A 240 -20.37 0.25 14.26
N PRO A 241 -21.58 0.38 13.68
CA PRO A 241 -22.22 1.68 13.47
C PRO A 241 -22.41 2.49 14.76
N SER A 242 -22.45 1.87 15.94
CA SER A 242 -22.57 2.59 17.22
C SER A 242 -21.31 3.41 17.55
N GLN A 243 -20.17 3.05 16.97
CA GLN A 243 -18.88 3.73 17.11
C GLN A 243 -18.54 4.63 15.92
N SER A 244 -19.54 5.10 15.16
CA SER A 244 -19.34 5.98 13.99
C SER A 244 -18.67 7.32 14.31
N SER A 245 -18.52 7.69 15.59
CA SER A 245 -17.70 8.84 16.02
C SER A 245 -16.24 8.73 15.57
N LEU A 246 -15.70 7.51 15.39
CA LEU A 246 -14.37 7.27 14.81
C LEU A 246 -14.25 7.77 13.37
N CYS A 247 -15.36 7.83 12.64
CA CYS A 247 -15.42 8.29 11.26
C CYS A 247 -15.69 9.80 11.12
N SER A 248 -15.90 10.53 12.23
CA SER A 248 -16.18 11.98 12.20
C SER A 248 -15.06 12.80 11.55
N CYS A 249 -13.84 12.29 11.54
CA CYS A 249 -12.69 12.94 10.91
C CYS A 249 -12.64 12.78 9.38
N CYS A 250 -13.51 11.96 8.76
CA CYS A 250 -13.42 11.64 7.34
C CYS A 250 -13.65 12.85 6.42
N ASP A 251 -14.37 13.88 6.88
CA ASP A 251 -14.53 15.17 6.17
C ASP A 251 -13.42 16.19 6.48
N THR A 252 -12.52 15.85 7.41
CA THR A 252 -11.41 16.70 7.84
C THR A 252 -10.10 15.93 7.71
N ASN A 253 -9.34 15.79 8.79
CA ASN A 253 -8.07 15.06 8.79
C ASN A 253 -8.09 14.03 9.92
N CYS A 254 -7.97 12.77 9.54
CA CYS A 254 -7.92 11.66 10.47
C CYS A 254 -6.49 11.44 10.98
N GLN A 255 -6.29 11.68 12.27
CA GLN A 255 -5.03 11.38 12.93
C GLN A 255 -5.11 10.04 13.66
N GLY A 256 -4.12 9.19 13.45
CA GLY A 256 -3.96 7.95 14.20
C GLY A 256 -2.95 8.13 15.34
N ARG A 257 -3.10 7.36 16.43
CA ARG A 257 -2.06 7.30 17.45
C ARG A 257 -0.84 6.58 16.87
N LYS A 258 0.33 7.24 16.80
CA LYS A 258 1.60 6.57 16.50
C LYS A 258 2.00 5.70 17.70
N LYS A 259 1.78 4.39 17.66
CA LYS A 259 2.38 3.47 18.66
C LYS A 259 3.90 3.50 18.48
N ARG A 260 4.63 3.98 19.49
CA ARG A 260 6.07 3.73 19.65
C ARG A 260 6.21 2.40 20.39
N GLY A 261 6.20 1.28 19.68
CA GLY A 261 6.31 -0.06 20.25
C GLY A 261 6.44 -1.14 19.17
N ILE A 262 6.89 -2.34 19.56
CA ILE A 262 7.22 -3.47 18.68
C ILE A 262 6.01 -3.98 17.87
N THR A 263 4.77 -3.68 18.30
CA THR A 263 3.53 -4.00 17.58
C THR A 263 3.01 -2.79 16.78
N ALA A 264 3.80 -2.29 15.83
CA ALA A 264 3.28 -1.40 14.80
C ALA A 264 2.47 -2.26 13.82
N GLY A 265 1.25 -1.84 13.47
CA GLY A 265 0.40 -2.58 12.52
C GLY A 265 1.15 -2.91 11.24
N HIS A 266 0.97 -4.14 10.76
CA HIS A 266 1.63 -4.61 9.55
C HIS A 266 0.88 -4.08 8.35
N SER A 267 1.58 -3.40 7.44
CA SER A 267 0.97 -2.84 6.24
C SER A 267 1.70 -3.27 4.98
N VAL A 268 0.95 -3.45 3.90
CA VAL A 268 1.51 -3.77 2.59
C VAL A 268 0.74 -3.05 1.49
N ASN A 269 1.42 -2.72 0.40
CA ASN A 269 0.80 -2.19 -0.81
C ASN A 269 0.45 -3.34 -1.75
N SER A 270 -0.71 -3.26 -2.37
CA SER A 270 -1.27 -4.22 -3.32
C SER A 270 -1.76 -3.47 -4.54
N VAL A 271 -1.63 -4.08 -5.72
CA VAL A 271 -2.19 -3.53 -6.95
C VAL A 271 -3.05 -4.57 -7.66
N ILE A 272 -4.21 -4.17 -8.17
CA ILE A 272 -5.12 -5.00 -8.96
C ILE A 272 -5.39 -4.32 -10.29
N GLY A 273 -5.21 -5.06 -11.39
CA GLY A 273 -5.52 -4.61 -12.74
C GLY A 273 -4.69 -5.39 -13.77
N PRO A 274 -4.82 -5.11 -15.07
CA PRO A 274 -5.74 -4.12 -15.65
C PRO A 274 -7.21 -4.54 -15.52
N LEU A 275 -8.06 -3.58 -15.17
CA LEU A 275 -9.51 -3.70 -15.25
C LEU A 275 -9.99 -3.03 -16.53
N VAL A 276 -10.71 -3.78 -17.36
CA VAL A 276 -11.25 -3.29 -18.63
C VAL A 276 -12.69 -2.85 -18.42
N ILE A 277 -13.00 -1.58 -18.68
CA ILE A 277 -14.33 -1.02 -18.45
C ILE A 277 -15.02 -0.73 -19.78
N ILE A 278 -16.09 -1.48 -20.08
CA ILE A 278 -16.86 -1.40 -21.34
C ILE A 278 -18.14 -0.58 -21.21
#